data_AF-A0A010QYR6-F1
#
_entry.id   AF-A0A010QYR6-F1
#
_cell.length_a   1.000
_cell.length_b   1.000
_cell.length_c   1.000
_cell.angle_alpha   90.00
_cell.angle_beta   90.00
_cell.angle_gamma   90.00
#
_symmetry.space_group_name_H-M   'P 1'
#
loop_
_entity.id
_entity.type
_entity.pdbx_description
1 polymer ?
#
loop_
_entity_poly.entity_id
_entity_poly.type
_entity_poly.pdbx_seq_one_letter_code
_entity_poly.pdbx_strand_id
1 'polypeptide(L)'
;MAMKRLQQLGNQLTQTSSSSSSSKPDAETMAPADSKFALNENGIPPFESLPLGKDDPRFSAWGLYGDKDELGTLNRLTDERVAAAAREEIKTGARVSLNWPLTAQTAPFFNRRAFHHDLYRKHPRFVNDDEWTFNS
;
A
#
# COMPACT_ATOMS: atom_id res chain seq x y z
N MET A 1 -55.86 15.96 12.80
CA MET A 1 -54.48 16.49 12.85
C MET A 1 -53.38 15.41 12.80
N ALA A 2 -53.64 14.19 12.32
CA ALA A 2 -52.59 13.16 12.16
C ALA A 2 -52.15 12.94 10.70
N MET A 3 -52.93 13.38 9.71
CA MET A 3 -52.64 13.10 8.29
C MET A 3 -51.84 14.18 7.56
N LYS A 4 -51.66 15.38 8.12
CA LYS A 4 -50.74 16.39 7.55
C LYS A 4 -49.28 16.20 7.95
N ARG A 5 -48.99 15.34 8.95
CA ARG A 5 -47.62 15.11 9.45
C ARG A 5 -46.91 13.96 8.74
N LEU A 6 -47.65 13.03 8.12
CA LEU A 6 -47.07 11.90 7.37
C LEU A 6 -46.64 12.27 5.95
N GLN A 7 -47.29 13.25 5.31
CA GLN A 7 -46.88 13.72 3.97
C GLN A 7 -45.60 14.55 4.02
N GLN A 8 -45.29 15.16 5.17
CA GLN A 8 -44.08 15.95 5.38
C GLN A 8 -42.85 15.09 5.76
N LEU A 9 -43.05 13.85 6.21
CA LEU A 9 -41.99 12.87 6.43
C LEU A 9 -41.61 12.10 5.15
N GLY A 10 -42.54 11.92 4.21
CA GLY A 10 -42.25 11.27 2.92
C GLY A 10 -41.35 12.10 1.99
N ASN A 11 -41.41 13.43 2.07
CA ASN A 11 -40.59 14.33 1.25
C ASN A 11 -39.19 14.62 1.82
N GLN A 12 -38.87 14.18 3.04
CA GLN A 12 -37.51 14.29 3.60
C GLN A 12 -36.62 13.09 3.29
N LEU A 13 -37.19 12.01 2.73
CA LEU A 13 -36.43 10.82 2.31
C LEU A 13 -35.99 10.88 0.84
N THR A 14 -36.34 11.94 0.10
CA THR A 14 -36.04 12.11 -1.34
C THR A 14 -35.18 13.33 -1.67
N GLN A 15 -34.69 14.09 -0.68
CA GLN A 15 -33.86 15.29 -0.92
C GLN A 15 -32.65 15.43 0.00
N THR A 16 -31.90 14.35 0.22
CA THR A 16 -30.51 14.46 0.69
C THR A 16 -29.56 13.85 -0.33
N SER A 17 -29.59 14.39 -1.55
CA SER A 17 -28.45 14.40 -2.45
C SER A 17 -27.97 15.85 -2.55
N SER A 18 -27.04 16.24 -1.67
CA SER A 18 -26.17 17.39 -1.93
C SER A 18 -24.75 17.04 -1.52
N SER A 19 -23.96 16.75 -2.55
CA SER A 19 -22.52 16.99 -2.67
C SER A 19 -21.72 17.08 -1.37
N SER A 20 -21.32 15.93 -0.82
CA SER A 20 -19.97 15.87 -0.25
C SER A 20 -19.02 15.76 -1.43
N SER A 21 -18.25 16.83 -1.68
CA SER A 21 -16.98 16.67 -2.37
C SER A 21 -16.06 15.89 -1.43
N SER A 22 -16.24 14.57 -1.37
CA SER A 22 -15.10 13.73 -1.07
C SER A 22 -14.18 13.91 -2.27
N SER A 23 -13.19 14.79 -2.14
CA SER A 23 -11.95 14.54 -2.85
C SER A 23 -11.64 13.07 -2.56
N LYS A 24 -11.68 12.24 -3.61
CA LYS A 24 -10.89 11.02 -3.61
C LYS A 24 -9.56 11.41 -2.94
N PRO A 25 -9.03 10.66 -1.96
CA PRO A 25 -7.59 10.80 -1.72
C PRO A 25 -6.99 10.68 -3.11
N ASP A 26 -6.25 11.70 -3.54
CA ASP A 26 -5.57 11.66 -4.83
C ASP A 26 -5.00 10.26 -4.89
N ALA A 27 -5.52 9.44 -5.81
CA ALA A 27 -4.91 8.15 -6.00
C ALA A 27 -3.50 8.58 -6.37
N GLU A 28 -2.54 8.38 -5.45
CA GLU A 28 -1.12 8.56 -5.70
C GLU A 28 -0.81 7.56 -6.78
N THR A 29 -1.17 7.99 -7.98
CA THR A 29 -1.11 7.23 -9.20
C THR A 29 0.37 7.21 -9.45
N MET A 30 0.96 6.01 -9.41
CA MET A 30 2.38 5.81 -9.58
C MET A 30 2.90 6.74 -10.67
N ALA A 31 3.65 7.76 -10.25
CA ALA A 31 3.96 8.87 -11.13
C ALA A 31 5.04 8.40 -12.10
N PRO A 32 4.89 8.60 -13.41
CA PRO A 32 6.03 8.43 -14.29
C PRO A 32 7.16 9.36 -13.84
N ALA A 33 8.41 8.98 -14.09
CA ALA A 33 9.54 9.88 -13.88
C ALA A 33 9.25 11.22 -14.58
N ASP A 34 9.64 12.33 -13.95
CA ASP A 34 9.40 13.66 -14.50
C ASP A 34 9.96 13.69 -15.94
N SER A 35 9.14 14.16 -16.87
CA SER A 35 9.40 14.12 -18.32
C SER A 35 10.67 14.84 -18.77
N LYS A 36 11.34 15.51 -17.83
CA LYS A 36 12.65 16.15 -17.96
C LYS A 36 13.81 15.17 -18.10
N PHE A 37 13.68 13.92 -17.66
CA PHE A 37 14.77 12.94 -17.68
C PHE A 37 14.63 11.97 -18.85
N ALA A 38 15.70 11.81 -19.63
CA ALA A 38 15.74 10.78 -20.67
C ALA A 38 15.75 9.39 -20.01
N LEU A 39 14.87 8.50 -20.45
CA LEU A 39 14.75 7.14 -19.91
C LEU A 39 15.28 6.11 -20.91
N ASN A 40 15.85 5.02 -20.41
CA ASN A 40 16.19 3.84 -21.22
C ASN A 40 14.93 2.98 -21.51
N GLU A 41 15.12 1.87 -22.23
CA GLU A 41 14.06 0.91 -22.58
C GLU A 41 13.28 0.35 -21.37
N ASN A 42 13.89 0.36 -20.19
CA ASN A 42 13.29 -0.10 -18.94
C ASN A 42 12.66 1.05 -18.13
N GLY A 43 12.54 2.25 -18.70
CA GLY A 43 12.02 3.44 -18.05
C GLY A 43 12.92 3.94 -16.91
N ILE A 44 14.23 3.73 -17.01
CA ILE A 44 15.23 4.14 -16.00
C ILE A 44 16.09 5.25 -16.59
N PRO A 45 16.28 6.38 -15.88
CA PRO A 45 17.23 7.39 -16.34
C PRO A 45 18.67 6.86 -16.28
N PRO A 46 19.57 7.26 -17.19
CA PRO A 46 20.99 7.08 -17.00
C PRO A 46 21.44 7.80 -15.72
N PHE A 47 22.49 7.29 -15.09
CA PHE A 47 22.94 7.80 -13.81
C PHE A 47 23.37 9.27 -13.89
N GLU A 48 23.98 9.65 -15.01
CA GLU A 48 24.46 11.00 -15.29
C GLU A 48 23.33 12.02 -15.43
N SER A 49 22.10 11.57 -15.68
CA SER A 49 20.94 12.47 -15.79
C SER A 49 20.15 12.58 -14.49
N LEU A 50 20.61 11.98 -13.38
CA LEU A 50 19.90 12.12 -12.11
C LEU A 50 19.91 13.59 -11.67
N PRO A 51 18.79 14.08 -11.10
CA PRO A 51 18.73 15.40 -10.48
C PRO A 51 19.57 15.41 -9.20
N LEU A 52 20.88 15.62 -9.34
CA LEU A 52 21.79 15.77 -8.23
C LEU A 52 21.76 17.24 -7.79
N GLY A 53 20.96 17.55 -6.78
CA GLY A 53 21.01 18.83 -6.10
C GLY A 53 22.39 19.03 -5.45
N LYS A 54 22.84 20.29 -5.37
CA LYS A 54 24.14 20.64 -4.78
C LYS A 54 24.28 20.17 -3.33
N ASP A 55 23.17 20.17 -2.61
CA ASP A 55 23.10 19.82 -1.19
C ASP A 55 22.56 18.40 -0.95
N ASP A 56 22.26 17.65 -2.02
CA ASP A 56 21.70 16.30 -1.90
C ASP A 56 22.79 15.27 -1.55
N PRO A 57 22.41 14.16 -0.88
CA PRO A 57 23.30 13.02 -0.71
C PRO A 57 23.86 12.56 -2.06
N ARG A 58 25.16 12.25 -2.10
CA ARG A 58 25.80 11.74 -3.31
C ARG A 58 25.04 10.52 -3.82
N PHE A 59 24.73 10.55 -5.12
CA PHE A 59 24.06 9.46 -5.83
C PHE A 59 22.60 9.22 -5.40
N SER A 60 21.94 10.25 -4.88
CA SER A 60 20.49 10.22 -4.66
C SER A 60 19.72 10.29 -6.00
N ALA A 61 18.46 9.88 -5.96
CA ALA A 61 17.49 10.05 -7.06
C ALA A 61 16.36 11.01 -6.64
N TRP A 62 16.64 11.94 -5.72
CA TRP A 62 15.65 12.87 -5.17
C TRP A 62 15.15 13.83 -6.26
N GLY A 63 13.84 14.03 -6.36
CA GLY A 63 13.24 14.85 -7.42
C GLY A 63 13.04 14.11 -8.76
N LEU A 64 13.48 12.85 -8.90
CA LEU A 64 13.26 12.07 -10.13
C LEU A 64 11.76 11.91 -10.47
N TYR A 65 10.93 11.73 -9.45
CA TYR A 65 9.47 11.61 -9.57
C TYR A 65 8.75 12.87 -9.07
N GLY A 66 9.48 13.99 -8.94
CA GLY A 66 9.00 15.26 -8.39
C GLY A 66 9.43 15.52 -6.95
N ASP A 67 9.40 16.79 -6.56
CA ASP A 67 9.94 17.26 -5.27
C ASP A 67 9.13 16.82 -4.03
N LYS A 68 7.90 16.35 -4.25
CA LYS A 68 6.97 15.88 -3.20
C LYS A 68 6.76 14.36 -3.24
N ASP A 69 7.56 13.64 -4.01
CA ASP A 69 7.45 12.19 -4.10
C ASP A 69 7.91 11.52 -2.79
N GLU A 70 7.08 10.60 -2.29
CA GLU A 70 7.36 9.75 -1.13
C GLU A 70 7.49 8.26 -1.50
N LEU A 71 7.22 7.90 -2.76
CA LEU A 71 7.20 6.50 -3.22
C LEU A 71 8.55 6.04 -3.79
N GLY A 72 9.35 6.96 -4.35
CA GLY A 72 10.64 6.68 -4.92
C GLY A 72 10.56 5.61 -6.01
N THR A 73 11.34 4.54 -5.88
CA THR A 73 11.38 3.46 -6.88
C THR A 73 10.08 2.67 -7.00
N LEU A 74 9.16 2.77 -6.03
CA LEU A 74 7.84 2.12 -6.13
C LEU A 74 7.05 2.65 -7.32
N ASN A 75 7.23 3.92 -7.71
CA ASN A 75 6.63 4.53 -8.91
C ASN A 75 6.86 3.74 -10.20
N ARG A 76 7.83 2.82 -10.22
CA ARG A 76 8.13 1.96 -11.36
C ARG A 76 7.18 0.78 -11.53
N LEU A 77 6.38 0.44 -10.52
CA LEU A 77 5.44 -0.70 -10.53
C LEU A 77 4.10 -0.32 -11.17
N THR A 78 4.13 0.30 -12.35
CA THR A 78 2.93 0.78 -13.04
C THR A 78 1.93 -0.35 -13.31
N ASP A 79 0.64 -0.02 -13.36
CA ASP A 79 -0.44 -0.99 -13.63
C ASP A 79 -0.17 -1.84 -14.89
N GLU A 80 0.34 -1.20 -15.95
CA GLU A 80 0.70 -1.89 -17.19
C GLU A 80 1.82 -2.92 -16.99
N ARG A 81 2.88 -2.56 -16.26
CA ARG A 81 4.00 -3.46 -15.98
C ARG A 81 3.57 -4.62 -15.11
N VAL A 82 2.76 -4.36 -14.08
CA VAL A 82 2.22 -5.40 -13.20
C VAL A 82 1.31 -6.36 -13.98
N ALA A 83 0.43 -5.84 -14.83
CA ALA A 83 -0.45 -6.66 -15.67
C ALA A 83 0.33 -7.47 -16.72
N ALA A 84 1.38 -6.89 -17.31
CA ALA A 84 2.25 -7.60 -18.25
C ALA A 84 2.99 -8.76 -17.56
N ALA A 85 3.63 -8.50 -16.43
CA ALA A 85 4.32 -9.53 -15.64
C ALA A 85 3.37 -10.66 -15.22
N ALA A 86 2.15 -10.34 -14.78
CA ALA A 86 1.17 -11.36 -14.42
C ALA A 86 0.77 -12.25 -15.61
N ARG A 87 0.51 -11.65 -16.78
CA ARG A 87 0.14 -12.37 -18.01
C ARG A 87 1.30 -13.22 -18.56
N GLU A 88 2.52 -12.71 -18.45
CA GLU A 88 3.69 -13.31 -19.08
C GLU A 88 4.34 -14.37 -18.19
N GLU A 89 4.39 -14.19 -16.87
CA GLU A 89 5.12 -15.10 -15.98
C GLU A 89 4.24 -16.20 -15.36
N ILE A 90 2.94 -15.94 -15.15
CA ILE A 90 2.05 -16.95 -14.54
C ILE A 90 1.61 -17.97 -15.59
N LYS A 91 2.41 -19.04 -15.76
CA LYS A 91 2.13 -20.12 -16.73
C LYS A 91 1.49 -21.37 -16.14
N THR A 92 1.92 -21.80 -14.96
CA THR A 92 1.53 -23.10 -14.37
C THR A 92 0.60 -22.97 -13.17
N GLY A 93 0.50 -21.78 -12.58
CA GLY A 93 -0.24 -21.56 -11.33
C GLY A 93 0.45 -22.09 -10.07
N ALA A 94 1.68 -22.60 -10.18
CA ALA A 94 2.47 -22.99 -9.01
C ALA A 94 2.77 -21.77 -8.13
N ARG A 95 2.75 -21.97 -6.80
CA ARG A 95 2.99 -20.91 -5.81
C ARG A 95 4.01 -21.39 -4.79
N VAL A 96 4.97 -20.52 -4.46
CA VAL A 96 5.97 -20.75 -3.43
C VAL A 96 5.89 -19.59 -2.44
N SER A 97 5.72 -19.89 -1.15
CA SER A 97 5.74 -18.87 -0.10
C SER A 97 7.18 -18.41 0.12
N LEU A 98 7.43 -17.10 -0.01
CA LEU A 98 8.72 -16.47 0.33
C LEU A 98 8.74 -15.93 1.76
N ASN A 99 7.61 -16.01 2.48
CA ASN A 99 7.54 -15.58 3.87
C ASN A 99 8.37 -16.52 4.76
N TRP A 100 9.23 -15.92 5.58
CA TRP A 100 9.94 -16.65 6.62
C TRP A 100 8.99 -16.91 7.80
N PRO A 101 8.97 -18.13 8.40
CA PRO A 101 8.07 -18.39 9.53
C PRO A 101 8.35 -17.45 10.71
N LEU A 102 7.30 -16.95 11.37
CA LEU A 102 7.45 -16.01 12.50
C LEU A 102 8.22 -16.63 13.68
N THR A 103 8.19 -17.95 13.81
CA THR A 103 8.91 -18.72 14.82
C THR A 103 10.32 -19.14 14.39
N ALA A 104 10.73 -18.85 13.15
CA ALA A 104 12.03 -19.29 12.65
C ALA A 104 13.21 -18.54 13.28
N GLN A 105 12.95 -17.38 13.88
CA GLN A 105 13.96 -16.59 14.55
C GLN A 105 14.08 -16.97 16.03
N THR A 106 15.21 -17.55 16.41
CA THR A 106 15.44 -18.01 17.80
C THR A 106 15.67 -16.87 18.79
N ALA A 107 16.21 -15.72 18.34
CA ALA A 107 16.48 -14.57 19.20
C ALA A 107 16.20 -13.25 18.45
N PRO A 108 15.64 -12.21 19.08
CA PRO A 108 15.33 -10.97 18.38
C PRO A 108 16.59 -10.22 17.91
N PHE A 109 16.50 -9.55 16.76
CA PHE A 109 17.55 -8.66 16.28
C PHE A 109 17.34 -7.22 16.78
N PHE A 110 18.42 -6.45 16.90
CA PHE A 110 18.39 -4.98 17.11
C PHE A 110 17.53 -4.51 18.30
N ASN A 111 17.62 -5.18 19.46
CA ASN A 111 16.82 -4.89 20.66
C ASN A 111 15.30 -4.85 20.41
N ARG A 112 14.82 -5.50 19.34
CA ARG A 112 13.40 -5.65 19.06
C ARG A 112 12.79 -6.65 20.06
N ARG A 113 11.48 -6.54 20.30
CA ARG A 113 10.76 -7.57 21.06
C ARG A 113 10.75 -8.88 20.26
N ALA A 114 10.92 -10.00 20.96
CA ALA A 114 10.79 -11.31 20.37
C ALA A 114 9.33 -11.58 19.98
N PHE A 115 9.14 -12.39 18.95
CA PHE A 115 7.84 -12.95 18.62
C PHE A 115 7.37 -13.88 19.75
N HIS A 116 6.10 -13.77 20.14
CA HIS A 116 5.48 -14.66 21.11
C HIS A 116 4.10 -15.12 20.61
N HIS A 117 3.84 -16.42 20.74
CA HIS A 117 2.55 -17.02 20.44
C HIS A 117 2.10 -17.82 21.65
N ASP A 118 1.03 -17.33 22.28
CA ASP A 118 0.40 -17.99 23.41
C ASP A 118 -0.88 -18.69 22.96
N LEU A 119 -1.03 -19.96 23.31
CA LEU A 119 -2.21 -20.77 23.01
C LEU A 119 -2.95 -21.11 24.31
N TYR A 120 -4.18 -20.63 24.42
CA TYR A 120 -5.05 -20.82 25.58
C TYR A 120 -6.17 -21.82 25.29
N ARG A 121 -6.30 -22.86 26.10
CA ARG A 121 -7.46 -23.75 26.05
C ARG A 121 -8.63 -23.15 26.84
N LYS A 122 -9.80 -23.00 26.21
CA LYS A 122 -11.02 -22.43 26.82
C LYS A 122 -11.89 -23.51 27.50
N HIS A 123 -11.40 -24.16 28.55
CA HIS A 123 -12.19 -25.10 29.34
C HIS A 123 -13.47 -24.42 29.91
N PRO A 124 -14.65 -25.10 29.96
CA PRO A 124 -14.89 -26.51 29.62
C PRO A 124 -15.07 -26.83 28.13
N ARG A 125 -15.03 -25.81 27.26
CA ARG A 125 -15.17 -26.03 25.83
C ARG A 125 -13.90 -26.67 25.25
N PHE A 126 -14.08 -27.45 24.19
CA PHE A 126 -12.98 -28.00 23.39
C PHE A 126 -12.56 -26.97 22.32
N VAL A 127 -12.22 -25.76 22.78
CA VAL A 127 -11.81 -24.64 21.93
C VAL A 127 -10.46 -24.15 22.42
N ASN A 128 -9.54 -23.88 21.49
CA ASN A 128 -8.31 -23.14 21.75
C ASN A 128 -8.46 -21.72 21.19
N ASP A 129 -7.87 -20.77 21.87
CA ASP A 129 -7.81 -19.34 21.53
C ASP A 129 -6.33 -18.94 21.62
N ASP A 130 -5.90 -17.88 20.95
CA ASP A 130 -4.50 -17.50 20.94
C ASP A 130 -4.25 -15.99 20.91
N GLU A 131 -3.08 -15.62 21.44
CA GLU A 131 -2.56 -14.26 21.40
C GLU A 131 -1.19 -14.28 20.72
N TRP A 132 -1.01 -13.35 19.78
CA TRP A 132 0.23 -13.19 19.03
C TRP A 132 0.78 -11.81 19.32
N THR A 133 1.99 -11.75 19.89
CA THR A 133 2.71 -10.51 20.14
C THR A 133 3.94 -10.45 19.23
N PHE A 134 4.06 -9.39 18.45
CA PHE A 134 5.21 -9.12 17.59
C PHE A 134 5.53 -7.62 17.53
N ASN A 135 6.73 -7.30 17.06
CA ASN A 135 7.14 -5.92 16.88
C ASN A 135 6.52 -5.36 15.58
N SER A 136 5.69 -4.31 15.70
CA SER A 136 5.08 -3.59 14.57
C SER A 136 6.00 -2.50 14.01
#